data_AF-A0A965S2U6-F1
#
_entry.id   AF-A0A965S2U6-F1
#
_cell.length_a   1.000
_cell.length_b   1.000
_cell.length_c   1.000
_cell.angle_alpha   90.00
_cell.angle_beta   90.00
_cell.angle_gamma   90.00
#
_symmetry.space_group_name_H-M   'P 1'
#
loop_
_entity.id
_entity.type
_entity.pdbx_description
1 polymer ?
#
loop_
_entity_poly.entity_id
_entity_poly.type
_entity_poly.pdbx_seq_one_letter_code
_entity_poly.pdbx_strand_id
1 'polypeptide(L)'
;MANEHFSKLVAAGRPIGEVIAADRFFVRIRGLYTAGLREQILFENGDNGIVWELKDDETTVLNLSSESIAIGTVAVLQNELFSV
;
A
#
# COMPACT_ATOMS: atom_id res chain seq x y z
N MET A 1 -16.26 7.84 2.03
CA MET A 1 -15.71 9.07 1.41
C MET A 1 -14.27 8.76 1.06
N ALA A 2 -13.81 9.10 -0.15
CA ALA A 2 -12.43 8.83 -0.55
C ALA A 2 -11.46 9.63 0.32
N ASN A 3 -10.36 9.01 0.76
CA ASN A 3 -9.36 9.69 1.58
C ASN A 3 -8.69 10.83 0.76
N GLU A 4 -8.72 12.05 1.29
CA GLU A 4 -8.18 13.23 0.60
C GLU A 4 -6.66 13.14 0.39
N HIS A 5 -5.95 12.58 1.38
CA HIS A 5 -4.49 12.40 1.29
C HIS A 5 -4.14 11.37 0.21
N PHE A 6 -4.86 10.24 0.16
CA PHE A 6 -4.73 9.24 -0.90
C PHE A 6 -4.90 9.88 -2.28
N SER A 7 -5.98 10.65 -2.46
CA SER A 7 -6.28 11.31 -3.74
C SER A 7 -5.16 12.26 -4.18
N LYS A 8 -4.54 12.99 -3.24
CA LYS A 8 -3.39 13.86 -3.51
C LYS A 8 -2.14 13.08 -3.94
N LEU A 9 -1.84 11.95 -3.30
CA LEU A 9 -0.69 11.11 -3.65
C LEU A 9 -0.86 10.50 -5.05
N VAL A 10 -2.05 10.01 -5.38
CA VAL A 10 -2.37 9.49 -6.72
C VAL A 10 -2.27 10.60 -7.76
N ALA A 11 -2.84 11.79 -7.49
CA ALA A 11 -2.75 12.93 -8.40
C ALA A 11 -1.31 13.43 -8.61
N ALA A 12 -0.41 13.21 -7.65
CA ALA A 12 1.01 13.48 -7.76
C ALA A 12 1.78 12.43 -8.57
N GLY A 13 1.11 11.41 -9.12
CA GLY A 13 1.72 10.36 -9.92
C GLY A 13 2.53 9.35 -9.11
N ARG A 14 2.24 9.21 -7.81
CA ARG A 14 2.89 8.19 -6.99
C ARG A 14 2.51 6.78 -7.48
N PRO A 15 3.43 5.79 -7.36
CA PRO A 15 3.13 4.40 -7.71
C PRO A 15 1.90 3.89 -6.98
N ILE A 16 1.07 3.13 -7.69
CA ILE A 16 -0.13 2.50 -7.15
C ILE A 16 -0.08 0.98 -7.33
N GLY A 17 -0.91 0.29 -6.57
CA GLY A 17 -1.18 -1.13 -6.73
C GLY A 17 -2.57 -1.50 -6.24
N GLU A 18 -3.01 -2.70 -6.59
CA GLU A 18 -4.33 -3.23 -6.23
C GLU A 18 -4.18 -4.43 -5.31
N VAL A 19 -4.99 -4.48 -4.24
CA VAL A 19 -5.04 -5.62 -3.34
C VAL A 19 -5.61 -6.83 -4.08
N ILE A 20 -4.83 -7.90 -4.18
CA ILE A 20 -5.20 -9.16 -4.83
C ILE A 20 -5.50 -10.28 -3.84
N ALA A 21 -4.96 -10.19 -2.62
CA ALA A 21 -5.26 -11.13 -1.54
C ALA A 21 -5.00 -10.48 -0.17
N ALA A 22 -5.70 -10.95 0.86
CA ALA A 22 -5.48 -10.55 2.24
C ALA A 22 -5.52 -11.79 3.14
N ASP A 23 -4.52 -11.93 4.01
CA ASP A 23 -4.45 -12.92 5.08
C ASP A 23 -4.11 -12.18 6.39
N ARG A 24 -5.16 -11.86 7.15
CA ARG A 24 -5.09 -11.00 8.35
C ARG A 24 -4.38 -9.67 8.01
N PHE A 25 -3.28 -9.38 8.70
CA PHE A 25 -2.49 -8.16 8.47
C PHE A 25 -1.63 -8.21 7.21
N PHE A 26 -1.38 -9.39 6.62
CA PHE A 26 -0.58 -9.49 5.40
C PHE A 26 -1.46 -9.33 4.17
N VAL A 27 -1.14 -8.32 3.37
CA VAL A 27 -1.89 -7.94 2.18
C VAL A 27 -0.97 -8.10 0.97
N ARG A 28 -1.40 -8.87 -0.03
CA ARG A 28 -0.68 -9.00 -1.31
C ARG A 28 -1.27 -8.01 -2.30
N ILE A 29 -0.39 -7.24 -2.91
CA ILE A 29 -0.73 -6.16 -3.82
C ILE A 29 -0.02 -6.41 -5.15
N ARG A 30 -0.75 -6.35 -6.26
CA ARG A 30 -0.14 -6.29 -7.59
C ARG A 30 0.17 -4.85 -7.95
N GLY A 31 1.40 -4.58 -8.39
CA GLY A 31 1.86 -3.22 -8.68
C GLY A 31 2.87 -2.72 -7.65
N LEU A 32 2.88 -1.41 -7.38
CA LEU A 32 3.88 -0.77 -6.51
C LEU A 32 5.34 -1.07 -6.94
N TYR A 33 5.60 -1.17 -8.24
CA TYR A 33 6.87 -1.66 -8.81
C TYR A 33 8.13 -0.91 -8.39
N THR A 34 8.00 0.33 -7.93
CA THR A 34 9.13 1.15 -7.46
C THR A 34 9.20 1.25 -5.94
N ALA A 35 8.39 0.46 -5.22
CA ALA A 35 8.40 0.46 -3.77
C ALA A 35 9.65 -0.22 -3.23
N GLY A 36 10.23 0.36 -2.18
CA GLY A 36 11.31 -0.19 -1.39
C GLY A 36 10.80 -0.94 -0.16
N LEU A 37 11.63 -1.85 0.37
CA LEU A 37 11.34 -2.47 1.68
C LEU A 37 11.23 -1.38 2.75
N ARG A 38 10.26 -1.54 3.65
CA ARG A 38 9.97 -0.61 4.76
C ARG A 38 9.43 0.76 4.34
N GLU A 39 9.14 0.98 3.06
CA GLU A 39 8.35 2.14 2.63
C GLU A 39 6.91 2.02 3.12
N GLN A 40 6.29 3.18 3.37
CA GLN A 40 4.89 3.23 3.71
C GLN A 40 4.01 3.23 2.47
N ILE A 41 2.81 2.69 2.61
CA ILE A 41 1.73 2.86 1.65
C ILE A 41 0.48 3.34 2.36
N LEU A 42 -0.41 3.97 1.60
CA LEU A 42 -1.74 4.36 2.03
C LEU A 42 -2.78 3.64 1.18
N PHE A 43 -3.71 2.96 1.82
CA PHE A 43 -4.85 2.35 1.15
C PHE A 43 -5.95 3.40 0.90
N GLU A 44 -6.80 3.20 -0.11
CA GLU A 44 -7.88 4.13 -0.47
C GLU A 44 -8.89 4.36 0.67
N ASN A 45 -9.05 3.35 1.54
CA ASN A 45 -9.89 3.39 2.73
C ASN A 45 -9.26 4.22 3.88
N GLY A 46 -7.99 4.61 3.75
CA GLY A 46 -7.23 5.38 4.73
C GLY A 46 -6.34 4.56 5.67
N ASP A 47 -6.35 3.23 5.55
CA ASP A 47 -5.44 2.38 6.31
C ASP A 47 -3.99 2.61 5.88
N ASN A 48 -3.05 2.47 6.81
CA ASN A 48 -1.62 2.56 6.52
C ASN A 48 -1.01 1.17 6.44
N GLY A 49 -0.04 1.01 5.54
CA GLY A 49 0.73 -0.22 5.41
C GLY A 49 2.23 0.02 5.32
N ILE A 50 3.02 -1.01 5.62
CA ILE A 50 4.47 -1.02 5.40
C ILE A 50 4.84 -2.17 4.47
N VAL A 51 5.66 -1.88 3.46
CA VAL A 51 6.20 -2.88 2.55
C VAL A 51 7.08 -3.85 3.32
N TRP A 52 6.69 -5.13 3.34
CA TRP A 52 7.36 -6.19 4.09
C TRP A 52 8.21 -7.08 3.20
N GLU A 53 7.72 -7.40 2.00
CA GLU A 53 8.41 -8.25 1.03
C GLU A 53 8.05 -7.80 -0.40
N LEU A 54 9.01 -7.93 -1.31
CA LEU A 54 8.86 -7.66 -2.74
C LEU A 54 9.19 -8.94 -3.49
N LYS A 55 8.26 -9.43 -4.32
CA LYS A 55 8.44 -10.68 -5.08
C LYS A 55 7.80 -10.56 -6.46
N ASP A 56 8.61 -10.66 -7.50
CA ASP A 56 8.17 -10.58 -8.91
C ASP A 56 7.29 -9.34 -9.17
N ASP A 57 5.99 -9.52 -9.46
CA ASP A 57 5.00 -8.45 -9.68
C ASP A 57 4.10 -8.19 -8.46
N GLU A 58 4.39 -8.82 -7.33
CA GLU A 58 3.63 -8.75 -6.09
C GLU A 58 4.43 -8.10 -4.96
N THR A 59 3.78 -7.18 -4.26
CA THR A 59 4.26 -6.56 -3.04
C THR A 59 3.45 -7.08 -1.87
N THR A 60 4.12 -7.67 -0.88
CA THR A 60 3.49 -8.00 0.41
C THR A 60 3.63 -6.81 1.34
N VAL A 61 2.49 -6.35 1.86
CA VAL A 61 2.39 -5.25 2.81
C VAL A 61 1.85 -5.76 4.14
N LEU A 62 2.39 -5.25 5.23
CA LEU A 62 1.78 -5.36 6.55
C LEU A 62 0.80 -4.19 6.74
N ASN A 63 -0.51 -4.45 6.77
CA ASN A 63 -1.52 -3.48 7.16
C ASN A 63 -1.40 -3.19 8.67
N LEU A 64 -1.29 -1.91 9.02
CA LEU A 64 -1.08 -1.45 10.40
C LEU A 64 -2.38 -1.05 11.10
N SER A 65 -3.49 -0.98 10.36
CA SER A 65 -4.76 -0.44 10.85
C SER A 65 -5.80 -1.53 11.06
N SER A 66 -5.86 -2.55 10.18
CA SER A 66 -6.89 -3.59 10.23
C SER A 66 -6.41 -4.96 9.73
N GLU A 67 -7.09 -6.01 10.19
CA GLU A 67 -6.89 -7.41 9.72
C GLU A 67 -7.69 -7.74 8.46
N SER A 68 -8.51 -6.81 7.98
CA SER A 68 -9.42 -7.06 6.87
C SER A 68 -9.37 -5.89 5.91
N ILE A 69 -8.96 -6.17 4.67
CA ILE A 69 -9.00 -5.22 3.58
C ILE A 69 -9.68 -5.88 2.39
N ALA A 70 -10.52 -5.13 1.66
CA ALA A 70 -11.24 -5.68 0.54
C ALA A 70 -10.28 -5.97 -0.64
N ILE A 71 -10.47 -7.09 -1.32
CA ILE A 71 -9.81 -7.32 -2.61
C ILE A 71 -10.29 -6.24 -3.59
N GLY A 72 -9.39 -5.72 -4.41
CA GLY A 72 -9.64 -4.60 -5.32
C GLY A 72 -9.38 -3.21 -4.70
N THR A 73 -9.14 -3.14 -3.38
CA THR A 73 -8.74 -1.88 -2.73
C THR A 73 -7.44 -1.37 -3.35
N VAL A 74 -7.37 -0.09 -3.71
CA VAL A 74 -6.14 0.51 -4.24
C VAL A 74 -5.23 0.99 -3.11
N ALA A 75 -3.94 0.78 -3.29
CA ALA A 75 -2.87 1.32 -2.46
C ALA A 75 -2.01 2.30 -3.26
N VAL A 76 -1.51 3.34 -2.61
CA VAL A 76 -0.55 4.29 -3.17
C VAL A 76 0.70 4.35 -2.30
N LEU A 77 1.86 4.43 -2.94
CA LEU A 77 3.14 4.58 -2.25
C LEU A 77 3.21 5.93 -1.53
N GLN A 78 3.54 5.86 -0.25
CA GLN A 78 3.82 7.00 0.63
C GLN A 78 5.33 7.06 0.92
N ASN A 79 5.81 8.18 1.47
CA ASN A 79 7.23 8.40 1.78
C ASN A 79 7.85 7.30 2.67
N GLU A 80 9.18 7.19 2.61
CA GLU A 80 9.98 6.38 3.53
C GLU A 80 9.78 6.80 5.00
N LEU A 81 9.68 5.80 5.88
CA LEU A 81 9.49 6.00 7.32
C LEU A 81 10.73 6.56 8.03
N PHE A 82 11.90 6.47 7.39
CA PHE A 82 13.20 6.82 7.98
C PHE A 82 14.08 7.53 6.95
N SER A 83 14.04 8.86 6.94
CA SER A 83 15.15 9.66 6.43
C SER A 83 16.23 9.71 7.51
N VAL A 84 17.36 9.04 7.29
CA VAL A 84 18.60 9.28 8.06
C VAL A 84 19.39 10.40 7.40
#